data_AF-A0AAD3P0G7-F1
#
_entry.id   AF-A0AAD3P0G7-F1
#
_cell.length_a   1.000
_cell.length_b   1.000
_cell.length_c   1.000
_cell.angle_alpha   90.00
_cell.angle_beta   90.00
_cell.angle_gamma   90.00
#
_symmetry.space_group_name_H-M   'P 1'
#
loop_
_entity.id
_entity.type
_entity.pdbx_description
1 polymer ?
#
loop_
_entity_poly.entity_id
_entity_poly.type
_entity_poly.pdbx_seq_one_letter_code
_entity_poly.pdbx_strand_id
1 'polypeptide(L)'
;MALETRFTTYKLQQTSALRSIHSWRLFENLKRWENTGKWIVEIEDFHRVMESRKSYQENFAQLRKWVIEPAVKELRENNNLDISWRPIKSGRRVSKLVFLFKPAEQMSLQFEGQRSE
;
A
#
# COMPACT_ATOMS: atom_id res chain seq x y z
N MET A 1 -32.47 -5.72 -3.72
CA MET A 1 -31.13 -5.28 -3.25
C MET A 1 -30.14 -5.68 -4.33
N ALA A 2 -29.72 -4.73 -5.17
CA ALA A 2 -28.91 -5.02 -6.35
C ALA A 2 -27.83 -3.94 -6.50
N LEU A 3 -26.66 -4.14 -5.86
CA LEU A 3 -25.44 -3.41 -6.23
C LEU A 3 -24.16 -3.98 -5.56
N GLU A 4 -23.81 -5.25 -5.74
CA GLU A 4 -22.53 -5.76 -5.20
C GLU A 4 -21.68 -6.55 -6.22
N THR A 5 -22.08 -6.63 -7.48
CA THR A 5 -21.43 -7.55 -8.44
C THR A 5 -20.51 -6.86 -9.45
N ARG A 6 -20.37 -5.52 -9.41
CA ARG A 6 -19.52 -4.77 -10.36
C ARG A 6 -18.18 -4.29 -9.77
N PHE A 7 -17.90 -4.57 -8.50
CA PHE A 7 -16.60 -4.28 -7.89
C PHE A 7 -15.55 -5.39 -8.12
N THR A 8 -15.92 -6.50 -8.78
CA THR A 8 -15.07 -7.71 -8.84
C THR A 8 -14.27 -7.80 -10.14
N THR A 9 -14.76 -7.27 -11.26
CA THR A 9 -14.12 -7.48 -12.57
C THR A 9 -12.88 -6.61 -12.77
N TYR A 10 -12.88 -5.36 -12.32
CA TYR A 10 -11.70 -4.49 -12.43
C TYR A 10 -10.61 -4.82 -11.41
N LYS A 11 -11.00 -5.39 -10.25
CA LYS A 11 -10.07 -6.01 -9.29
C LYS A 11 -9.33 -7.16 -9.95
N LEU A 12 -10.03 -8.10 -10.59
CA LEU A 12 -9.45 -9.35 -11.09
C LEU A 12 -8.26 -9.21 -12.05
N GLN A 13 -8.23 -8.18 -12.91
CA GLN A 13 -7.13 -8.02 -13.88
C GLN A 13 -5.87 -7.34 -13.31
N GLN A 14 -6.00 -6.54 -12.24
CA GLN A 14 -4.84 -5.99 -11.51
C GLN A 14 -4.49 -6.80 -10.24
N THR A 15 -5.37 -7.70 -9.78
CA THR A 15 -5.16 -8.55 -8.59
C THR A 15 -4.22 -9.73 -8.78
N SER A 16 -3.81 -10.07 -10.00
CA SER A 16 -2.85 -11.17 -10.18
C SER A 16 -1.48 -10.87 -9.56
N ALA A 17 -1.18 -9.60 -9.28
CA ALA A 17 0.08 -9.15 -8.71
C ALA A 17 -0.01 -8.90 -7.18
N LEU A 18 -1.04 -8.18 -6.72
CA LEU A 18 -1.22 -7.82 -5.30
C LEU A 18 -2.17 -8.80 -4.58
N ARG A 19 -1.63 -9.74 -3.79
CA ARG A 19 -2.41 -10.78 -3.09
C ARG A 19 -3.14 -10.26 -1.85
N SER A 20 -2.76 -9.10 -1.31
CA SER A 20 -3.33 -8.57 -0.06
C SER A 20 -4.14 -7.29 -0.24
N ILE A 21 -5.36 -7.25 0.31
CA ILE A 21 -6.21 -6.05 0.36
C ILE A 21 -5.48 -4.85 0.99
N HIS A 22 -4.62 -5.13 1.98
CA HIS A 22 -3.79 -4.13 2.64
C HIS A 22 -2.75 -3.50 1.69
N SER A 23 -2.13 -4.26 0.79
CA SER A 23 -1.20 -3.73 -0.21
C SER A 23 -1.88 -2.76 -1.15
N TRP A 24 -3.08 -3.14 -1.63
CA TRP A 24 -3.88 -2.28 -2.50
C TRP A 24 -4.26 -0.97 -1.80
N ARG A 25 -4.76 -1.04 -0.55
CA ARG A 25 -5.07 0.16 0.24
C ARG A 25 -3.85 1.04 0.43
N LEU A 26 -2.70 0.45 0.74
CA LEU A 26 -1.45 1.20 0.89
C LEU A 26 -1.08 1.89 -0.43
N PHE A 27 -1.14 1.18 -1.56
CA PHE A 27 -0.88 1.74 -2.88
C PHE A 27 -1.78 2.92 -3.22
N GLU A 28 -3.10 2.78 -3.07
CA GLU A 28 -4.06 3.85 -3.34
C GLU A 28 -3.75 5.10 -2.51
N ASN A 29 -3.34 4.91 -1.25
CA ASN A 29 -2.93 6.02 -0.40
C ASN A 29 -1.62 6.63 -0.88
N LEU A 30 -0.58 5.84 -1.12
CA LEU A 30 0.69 6.37 -1.63
C LEU A 30 0.48 7.10 -2.97
N LYS A 31 -0.34 6.57 -3.88
CA LYS A 31 -0.68 7.22 -5.15
C LYS A 31 -1.34 8.58 -4.97
N ARG A 32 -2.26 8.74 -4.01
CA ARG A 32 -2.83 10.06 -3.66
C ARG A 32 -1.79 11.10 -3.26
N TRP A 33 -0.66 10.65 -2.72
CA TRP A 33 0.46 11.50 -2.30
C TRP A 33 1.64 11.47 -3.28
N GLU A 34 1.45 10.96 -4.51
CA GLU A 34 2.55 10.79 -5.48
C GLU A 34 3.24 12.10 -5.86
N ASN A 35 2.48 13.19 -5.93
CA ASN A 35 3.02 14.52 -6.19
C ASN A 35 4.01 14.97 -5.10
N THR A 36 3.78 14.55 -3.85
CA THR A 36 4.65 14.87 -2.71
C THR A 36 5.79 13.86 -2.55
N GLY A 37 5.62 12.62 -3.03
CA GLY A 37 6.56 11.49 -2.82
C GLY A 37 6.70 11.08 -1.35
N LYS A 38 5.79 11.54 -0.50
CA LYS A 38 5.82 11.33 0.95
C LYS A 38 4.42 11.36 1.52
N TRP A 39 4.11 10.38 2.35
CA TRP A 39 2.87 10.30 3.11
C TRP A 39 3.19 10.24 4.60
N ILE A 40 2.67 11.21 5.36
CA ILE A 40 2.78 11.27 6.81
C ILE A 40 1.37 11.08 7.37
N VAL A 41 1.21 10.08 8.22
CA VAL A 41 -0.09 9.72 8.77
C VAL A 41 0.05 9.37 10.25
N GLU A 42 -0.94 9.74 11.06
CA GLU A 42 -0.98 9.30 12.45
C GLU A 42 -1.31 7.81 12.54
N ILE A 43 -0.83 7.13 13.58
CA ILE A 43 -1.03 5.69 13.70
C ILE A 43 -2.52 5.32 13.73
N GLU A 44 -3.33 6.14 14.40
CA GLU A 44 -4.78 5.95 14.48
C GLU A 44 -5.46 6.12 13.13
N ASP A 45 -5.04 7.12 12.35
CA ASP A 45 -5.56 7.35 11.01
C ASP A 45 -5.11 6.25 10.04
N PHE A 46 -3.86 5.78 10.15
CA PHE A 46 -3.37 4.63 9.39
C PHE A 46 -4.23 3.39 9.65
N HIS A 47 -4.60 3.12 10.91
CA HIS A 47 -5.49 2.01 11.24
C HIS A 47 -6.88 2.13 10.61
N ARG A 48 -7.44 3.36 10.54
CA ARG A 48 -8.72 3.61 9.85
C ARG A 48 -8.60 3.38 8.35
N VAL A 49 -7.56 3.92 7.73
CA VAL A 49 -7.28 3.79 6.30
C VAL A 49 -7.07 2.34 5.89
N MET A 50 -6.36 1.57 6.72
CA MET A 50 -6.04 0.17 6.45
C MET A 50 -7.10 -0.81 6.98
N GLU A 51 -8.19 -0.28 7.55
CA GLU A 51 -9.29 -1.06 8.17
C GLU A 51 -8.75 -2.15 9.12
N SER A 52 -7.74 -1.78 9.91
CA SER A 52 -6.97 -2.72 10.74
C SER A 52 -7.80 -3.22 11.93
N ARG A 53 -7.75 -4.53 12.19
CA ARG A 53 -8.37 -5.15 13.37
C ARG A 53 -7.79 -4.58 14.68
N LYS A 54 -8.61 -4.55 15.75
CA LYS A 54 -8.21 -4.07 17.09
C LYS A 54 -6.92 -4.69 17.61
N SER A 55 -6.69 -5.99 17.39
CA SER A 55 -5.45 -6.67 17.80
C SER A 55 -4.18 -6.04 17.21
N TYR A 56 -4.25 -5.51 15.99
CA TYR A 56 -3.13 -4.81 15.35
C TYR A 56 -3.00 -3.36 15.85
N GLN A 57 -4.09 -2.76 16.32
CA GLN A 57 -4.10 -1.43 16.94
C GLN A 57 -3.41 -1.43 18.31
N GLU A 58 -3.59 -2.52 19.07
CA GLU A 58 -2.96 -2.70 20.37
C GLU A 58 -1.48 -3.08 20.25
N ASN A 59 -1.10 -3.79 19.18
CA ASN A 59 0.26 -4.26 18.98
C ASN A 59 0.85 -3.80 17.63
N PHE A 60 1.60 -2.69 17.70
CA PHE A 60 2.31 -2.14 16.55
C PHE A 60 3.28 -3.14 15.89
N ALA A 61 3.91 -4.04 16.66
CA ALA A 61 4.81 -5.04 16.10
C ALA A 61 4.06 -6.03 15.20
N GLN A 62 2.81 -6.39 15.56
CA GLN A 62 1.95 -7.21 14.71
C GLN A 62 1.50 -6.44 13.46
N LEU A 63 1.06 -5.18 13.60
CA LEU A 63 0.71 -4.33 12.47
C LEU A 63 1.87 -4.24 11.47
N ARG A 64 3.08 -3.99 11.97
CA ARG A 64 4.29 -3.95 11.15
C ARG A 64 4.49 -5.27 10.39
N LYS A 65 4.54 -6.39 11.13
CA LYS A 65 4.88 -7.71 10.58
C LYS A 65 3.84 -8.24 9.59
N TRP A 66 2.56 -7.99 9.85
CA TRP A 66 1.46 -8.61 9.11
C TRP A 66 0.77 -7.68 8.10
N VAL A 67 0.97 -6.37 8.22
CA VAL A 67 0.31 -5.38 7.36
C VAL A 67 1.33 -4.52 6.62
N ILE A 68 2.20 -3.81 7.33
CA ILE A 68 3.09 -2.82 6.71
C ILE A 68 4.18 -3.50 5.87
N GLU A 69 4.94 -4.43 6.44
CA GLU A 69 6.04 -5.11 5.75
C GLU A 69 5.58 -5.93 4.54
N PRO A 70 4.54 -6.78 4.61
CA PRO A 70 4.07 -7.50 3.43
C PRO A 70 3.52 -6.55 2.36
N ALA A 71 2.77 -5.51 2.74
CA ALA A 71 2.27 -4.52 1.79
C ALA A 71 3.41 -3.78 1.07
N VAL A 72 4.39 -3.27 1.82
CA VAL A 72 5.54 -2.57 1.23
C VAL A 72 6.35 -3.48 0.32
N LYS A 73 6.57 -4.74 0.73
CA LYS A 73 7.30 -5.72 -0.09
C LYS A 73 6.58 -5.98 -1.41
N GLU A 74 5.27 -6.26 -1.34
CA GLU A 74 4.46 -6.57 -2.50
C GLU A 74 4.36 -5.40 -3.49
N LEU A 75 4.32 -4.16 -2.98
CA LEU A 75 4.35 -2.95 -3.81
C LEU A 75 5.72 -2.72 -4.47
N ARG A 76 6.80 -3.04 -3.78
CA ARG A 76 8.15 -2.99 -4.35
C ARG A 76 8.31 -3.99 -5.49
N GLU A 77 7.80 -5.21 -5.30
CA GLU A 77 7.94 -6.30 -6.28
C GLU A 77 7.02 -6.13 -7.50
N ASN A 78 5.79 -5.65 -7.32
CA ASN A 78 4.81 -5.60 -8.41
C ASN A 78 4.66 -4.25 -9.11
N ASN A 79 5.00 -3.14 -8.45
CA ASN A 79 4.71 -1.80 -8.97
C ASN A 79 5.96 -0.96 -9.25
N ASN A 80 7.16 -1.55 -9.17
CA ASN A 80 8.44 -0.83 -9.31
C ASN A 80 8.45 0.48 -8.49
N LEU A 81 7.90 0.44 -7.28
CA LEU A 81 7.88 1.58 -6.38
C LEU A 81 8.95 1.37 -5.32
N ASP A 82 9.93 2.27 -5.25
CA ASP A 82 10.83 2.27 -4.10
C ASP A 82 10.10 2.91 -2.92
N ILE A 83 9.75 2.10 -1.93
CA ILE A 83 8.98 2.54 -0.74
C ILE A 83 9.83 2.31 0.50
N SER A 84 10.17 3.39 1.19
CA SER A 84 10.82 3.39 2.50
C SER A 84 9.84 3.92 3.54
N TRP A 85 9.83 3.36 4.75
CA TRP A 85 8.96 3.85 5.80
C TRP A 85 9.66 3.86 7.15
N ARG A 86 9.23 4.75 8.03
CA ARG A 86 9.73 4.84 9.40
C ARG A 86 8.63 5.23 10.39
N PRO A 87 8.62 4.62 11.59
CA PRO A 87 7.74 5.05 12.68
C PRO A 87 8.35 6.22 13.44
N ILE A 88 7.53 7.21 13.76
CA ILE A 88 7.84 8.30 14.67
C ILE A 88 7.21 7.97 16.02
N LYS A 89 8.05 7.88 17.04
CA LYS A 89 7.63 7.59 18.41
C LYS A 89 7.37 8.88 19.17
N SER A 90 6.34 8.88 19.99
CA SER A 90 6.12 9.87 21.03
C SER A 90 6.21 9.16 22.39
N GLY A 91 7.32 9.40 23.10
CA GLY A 91 7.66 8.63 24.30
C GLY A 91 7.82 7.14 24.01
N ARG A 92 7.02 6.30 24.68
CA ARG A 92 7.06 4.83 24.54
C ARG A 92 6.21 4.27 23.39
N ARG A 93 5.33 5.07 22.79
CA ARG A 93 4.36 4.62 21.77
C ARG A 93 4.72 5.17 20.39
N VAL A 94 4.36 4.44 19.34
CA VAL A 94 4.42 4.96 17.96
C VAL A 94 3.23 5.89 17.78
N SER A 95 3.47 7.12 17.32
CA SER A 95 2.42 8.11 17.08
C SER A 95 2.18 8.36 15.61
N LYS A 96 3.22 8.36 14.76
CA LYS A 96 3.08 8.62 13.33
C LYS A 96 3.87 7.64 12.50
N LEU A 97 3.43 7.43 11.27
CA LEU A 97 4.12 6.69 10.24
C LEU A 97 4.48 7.65 9.11
N VAL A 98 5.74 7.58 8.68
CA VAL A 98 6.24 8.34 7.54
C VAL A 98 6.62 7.36 6.47
N PHE A 99 5.87 7.38 5.36
CA PHE A 99 6.19 6.67 4.13
C PHE A 99 6.84 7.64 3.15
N LEU A 100 7.96 7.25 2.61
CA LEU A 100 8.70 7.92 1.55
C LEU A 100 8.67 6.97 0.36
N PHE A 101 8.27 7.46 -0.80
CA PHE A 101 8.17 6.61 -1.95
C PHE A 101 8.49 7.38 -3.22
N LYS A 102 9.14 6.69 -4.14
CA LYS A 102 9.50 7.22 -5.45
C LYS A 102 9.15 6.17 -6.50
N PRO A 103 8.67 6.59 -7.68
CA PRO A 103 8.73 5.69 -8.83
C PRO A 103 10.19 5.27 -8.97
N ALA A 104 10.46 3.97 -8.99
CA ALA A 104 11.78 3.52 -9.42
C ALA A 104 11.90 4.05 -10.85
N GLU A 105 12.90 4.91 -11.09
CA GLU A 105 13.12 5.48 -12.42
C GLU A 105 13.04 4.35 -13.43
N GLN A 106 12.05 4.47 -14.30
CA GLN A 106 11.69 3.47 -15.28
C GLN A 106 12.95 3.20 -16.11
N MET A 107 13.66 2.11 -15.81
CA MET A 107 14.56 1.51 -16.79
C MET A 107 13.66 1.06 -17.93
N SER A 108 13.57 1.95 -18.92
CA SER A 108 13.17 1.77 -20.32
C SER A 108 11.93 0.90 -20.59
N LEU A 109 10.94 1.53 -21.22
CA LEU A 109 9.94 0.94 -22.09
C LEU A 109 10.26 -0.51 -22.55
N GLN A 110 9.39 -1.45 -22.19
CA GLN A 110 8.93 -2.47 -23.14
C GLN A 110 7.41 -2.40 -23.16
N PHE A 111 6.89 -1.48 -23.95
CA PHE A 111 5.58 -1.67 -24.56
C PHE A 111 5.76 -2.81 -25.57
N GLU A 112 5.56 -4.04 -25.13
CA GLU A 112 5.28 -5.11 -26.08
C GLU A 112 3.81 -4.97 -26.47
N GLY A 113 3.60 -4.17 -27.51
CA GLY A 113 2.42 -4.32 -28.33
C GLY A 113 2.49 -5.68 -29.01
N GLN A 114 1.61 -6.60 -28.65
CA GLN A 114 1.11 -7.58 -29.60
C GLN A 114 -0.39 -7.39 -29.75
N ARG A 115 -0.70 -6.56 -30.74
CA ARG A 115 -1.88 -6.75 -31.58
C ARG A 115 -1.93 -8.22 -32.00
N SER A 116 -3.11 -8.80 -31.80
CA SER A 116 -3.78 -9.73 -32.71
C SER A 116 -3.01 -10.20 -33.95
N GLU A 117 -2.84 -11.51 -34.04
CA GLU A 117 -3.01 -12.28 -35.28
C GLU A 117 -4.06 -13.37 -35.03
#